data_AF-A0A0A2MNU1-F1
#
_entry.id   AF-A0A0A2MNU1-F1
#
_cell.length_a   1.000
_cell.length_b   1.000
_cell.length_c   1.000
_cell.angle_alpha   90.00
_cell.angle_beta   90.00
_cell.angle_gamma   90.00
#
_symmetry.space_group_name_H-M   'P 1'
#
loop_
_entity.id
_entity.type
_entity.pdbx_description
1 polymer ?
#
loop_
_entity_poly.entity_id
_entity_poly.type
_entity_poly.pdbx_seq_one_letter_code
_entity_poly.pdbx_strand_id
1 'polypeptide(L)'
;MLVDFNTLPEDSRIWVYQSDRKFTDDEIQEIESALAEFVSQWSAHGSGLEASFLTKYNRFIIIAVNQGIQATSGCSIDASVSFIQSLEKKYNVDLLDRMNVTFRLGEFIAYKPLIDFKKMVKEKAVSENTIVFNNLVNTVGEWQDFWEVPAKESWHSRFF
;
A
#
# COMPACT_ATOMS: atom_id res chain seq x y z
N MET A 1 -10.55 -8.72 13.83
CA MET A 1 -11.67 -7.79 14.07
C MET A 1 -11.48 -6.62 13.14
N LEU A 2 -12.41 -6.44 12.20
CA LEU A 2 -12.43 -5.29 11.30
C LEU A 2 -12.98 -4.07 12.05
N VAL A 3 -12.24 -2.96 12.02
CA VAL A 3 -12.64 -1.65 12.57
C VAL A 3 -12.59 -0.55 11.51
N ASP A 4 -13.18 0.61 11.79
CA ASP A 4 -13.03 1.78 10.92
C ASP A 4 -11.57 2.25 10.90
N PHE A 5 -11.03 2.49 9.70
CA PHE A 5 -9.64 2.88 9.52
C PHE A 5 -9.28 4.15 10.31
N ASN A 6 -10.21 5.10 10.44
CA ASN A 6 -9.97 6.36 11.14
C ASN A 6 -9.91 6.21 12.67
N THR A 7 -10.27 5.03 13.20
CA THR A 7 -10.19 4.74 14.64
C THR A 7 -8.86 4.11 15.04
N LEU A 8 -8.03 3.73 14.08
CA LEU A 8 -6.72 3.14 14.35
C LEU A 8 -5.75 4.20 14.89
N PRO A 9 -4.99 3.89 15.96
CA PRO A 9 -3.91 4.74 16.44
C PRO A 9 -2.86 5.05 15.36
N GLU A 10 -2.22 6.22 15.42
CA GLU A 10 -1.18 6.63 14.46
C GLU A 10 0.03 5.69 14.43
N ASP A 11 0.34 5.01 15.53
CA ASP A 11 1.42 4.01 15.63
C ASP A 11 1.00 2.62 15.12
N SER A 12 -0.24 2.45 14.66
CA SER A 12 -0.71 1.21 14.02
C SER A 12 0.15 0.90 12.80
N ARG A 13 0.58 -0.34 12.69
CA ARG A 13 1.45 -0.79 11.59
C ARG A 13 0.68 -0.81 10.28
N ILE A 14 1.30 -0.35 9.20
CA ILE A 14 0.69 -0.29 7.87
C ILE A 14 1.50 -1.08 6.84
N TRP A 15 0.78 -1.64 5.87
CA TRP A 15 1.34 -2.18 4.63
C TRP A 15 0.61 -1.56 3.45
N VAL A 16 1.37 -1.07 2.48
CA VAL A 16 0.85 -0.50 1.23
C VAL A 16 1.28 -1.39 0.07
N TYR A 17 0.31 -1.99 -0.59
CA TYR A 17 0.48 -2.83 -1.78
C TYR A 17 -0.01 -2.06 -2.99
N GLN A 18 0.88 -1.83 -3.94
CA GLN A 18 0.59 -1.04 -5.14
C GLN A 18 0.55 -1.97 -6.34
N SER A 19 -0.55 -1.92 -7.10
CA SER A 19 -0.64 -2.68 -8.34
C SER A 19 0.19 -2.04 -9.46
N ASP A 20 0.76 -2.86 -10.33
CA ASP A 20 1.41 -2.47 -11.58
C ASP A 20 0.43 -1.90 -12.63
N ARG A 21 -0.85 -2.25 -12.55
CA ARG A 21 -1.93 -1.63 -13.33
C ARG A 21 -3.02 -1.00 -12.46
N LYS A 22 -3.99 -0.34 -13.10
CA LYS A 22 -5.23 0.04 -12.40
C LYS A 22 -6.16 -1.16 -12.36
N PHE A 23 -6.83 -1.33 -11.23
CA PHE A 23 -8.00 -2.17 -11.09
C PHE A 23 -9.21 -1.49 -11.74
N THR A 24 -10.15 -2.28 -12.25
CA THR A 24 -11.48 -1.77 -12.61
C THR A 24 -12.31 -1.52 -11.34
N ASP A 25 -13.43 -0.79 -11.47
CA ASP A 25 -14.32 -0.57 -10.33
C ASP A 25 -14.92 -1.89 -9.81
N ASP A 26 -15.23 -2.83 -10.72
CA ASP A 26 -15.69 -4.18 -10.35
C ASP A 26 -14.61 -4.96 -9.59
N GLU A 27 -13.36 -4.92 -10.07
CA GLU A 27 -12.23 -5.55 -9.36
C GLU A 27 -12.02 -4.95 -7.97
N ILE A 28 -12.18 -3.63 -7.81
CA ILE A 28 -12.09 -2.98 -6.50
C ILE A 28 -13.19 -3.46 -5.55
N GLN A 29 -14.44 -3.55 -6.00
CA GLN A 29 -15.54 -4.05 -5.16
C GLN A 29 -15.30 -5.51 -4.71
N GLU A 30 -14.78 -6.35 -5.60
CA GLU A 30 -14.40 -7.72 -5.27
C GLU A 30 -13.22 -7.78 -4.30
N ILE A 31 -12.21 -6.93 -4.48
CA ILE A 31 -11.05 -6.81 -3.59
C ILE A 31 -11.48 -6.35 -2.19
N GLU A 32 -12.34 -5.35 -2.09
CA GLU A 32 -12.84 -4.82 -0.82
C GLU A 32 -13.67 -5.87 -0.07
N SER A 33 -14.49 -6.64 -0.78
CA SER A 33 -15.24 -7.76 -0.19
C SER A 33 -14.30 -8.84 0.36
N ALA A 34 -13.28 -9.22 -0.41
CA ALA A 34 -12.29 -10.21 0.02
C ALA A 34 -11.42 -9.70 1.19
N LEU A 35 -11.05 -8.42 1.19
CA LEU A 35 -10.34 -7.77 2.29
C LEU A 35 -11.19 -7.75 3.57
N ALA A 36 -12.47 -7.42 3.47
CA ALA A 36 -13.37 -7.42 4.62
C ALA A 36 -13.49 -8.80 5.26
N GLU A 37 -13.61 -9.85 4.45
CA GLU A 37 -13.63 -11.23 4.93
C GLU A 37 -12.30 -11.61 5.61
N PHE A 38 -11.18 -11.37 4.92
CA PHE A 38 -9.84 -11.69 5.43
C PHE A 38 -9.55 -10.97 6.75
N VAL A 39 -9.69 -9.63 6.79
CA VAL A 39 -9.38 -8.80 7.97
C VAL A 39 -10.29 -9.14 9.16
N SER A 40 -11.55 -9.51 8.90
CA SER A 40 -12.46 -9.95 9.96
C SER A 40 -11.98 -11.25 10.64
N GLN A 41 -11.39 -12.15 9.87
CA GLN A 41 -10.86 -13.44 10.34
C GLN A 41 -9.38 -13.39 10.74
N TRP A 42 -8.69 -12.28 10.46
CA TRP A 42 -7.26 -12.18 10.65
C TRP A 42 -6.88 -12.20 12.13
N SER A 43 -5.94 -13.09 12.48
CA SER A 43 -5.57 -13.39 13.85
C SER A 43 -4.09 -13.72 13.99
N ALA A 44 -3.55 -13.53 15.20
CA ALA A 44 -2.21 -13.93 15.61
C ALA A 44 -2.31 -14.81 16.86
N HIS A 45 -1.73 -16.01 16.82
CA HIS A 45 -1.80 -16.99 17.93
C HIS A 45 -3.22 -17.28 18.43
N GLY A 46 -4.20 -17.31 17.51
CA GLY A 46 -5.62 -17.54 17.81
C GLY A 46 -6.36 -16.33 18.38
N SER A 47 -5.68 -15.21 18.61
CA SER A 47 -6.30 -13.94 19.02
C SER A 47 -6.53 -13.06 17.80
N GLY A 48 -7.75 -12.53 17.66
CA GLY A 48 -8.09 -11.63 16.56
C GLY A 48 -7.23 -10.36 16.58
N LEU A 49 -6.79 -9.91 15.40
CA LEU A 49 -6.10 -8.63 15.25
C LEU A 49 -7.14 -7.52 15.09
N GLU A 50 -6.98 -6.40 15.79
CA GLU A 50 -7.73 -5.19 15.49
C GLU A 50 -7.09 -4.51 14.27
N ALA A 51 -7.81 -4.51 13.15
CA ALA A 51 -7.24 -4.18 11.86
C ALA A 51 -8.28 -3.53 10.95
N SER A 52 -7.79 -2.80 9.94
CA SER A 52 -8.60 -2.17 8.91
C SER A 52 -7.89 -2.19 7.57
N PHE A 53 -8.61 -1.78 6.52
CA PHE A 53 -8.07 -1.65 5.18
C PHE A 53 -8.68 -0.47 4.45
N LEU A 54 -7.99 -0.01 3.40
CA LEU A 54 -8.49 0.95 2.43
C LEU A 54 -8.06 0.52 1.03
N THR A 55 -8.88 0.86 0.03
CA THR A 55 -8.42 0.95 -1.36
C THR A 55 -8.32 2.41 -1.78
N LYS A 56 -7.34 2.75 -2.61
CA LYS A 56 -7.14 4.11 -3.12
C LYS A 56 -6.76 4.11 -4.58
N TYR A 57 -7.32 5.08 -5.32
CA TYR A 57 -6.98 5.38 -6.71
C TYR A 57 -7.07 4.20 -7.68
N ASN A 58 -7.91 3.21 -7.35
CA ASN A 58 -8.03 1.93 -8.06
C ASN A 58 -6.67 1.25 -8.31
N ARG A 59 -5.72 1.39 -7.38
CA ARG A 59 -4.35 0.86 -7.55
C ARG A 59 -3.75 0.36 -6.25
N PHE A 60 -4.06 1.00 -5.14
CA PHE A 60 -3.46 0.69 -3.85
C PHE A 60 -4.42 -0.10 -2.98
N ILE A 61 -3.88 -1.13 -2.34
CA ILE A 61 -4.49 -1.85 -1.22
C ILE A 61 -3.66 -1.51 0.01
N ILE A 62 -4.30 -1.00 1.05
CA ILE A 62 -3.67 -0.56 2.28
C ILE A 62 -4.27 -1.39 3.41
N ILE A 63 -3.43 -2.02 4.22
CA ILE A 63 -3.85 -2.79 5.40
C ILE A 63 -3.15 -2.20 6.62
N ALA A 64 -3.89 -1.98 7.70
CA ALA A 64 -3.36 -1.46 8.95
C ALA A 64 -3.79 -2.33 10.15
N VAL A 65 -2.92 -2.45 11.15
CA VAL A 65 -3.15 -3.25 12.36
C VAL A 65 -2.74 -2.46 13.60
N ASN A 66 -3.63 -2.39 14.58
CA ASN A 66 -3.31 -1.85 15.89
C ASN A 66 -2.41 -2.82 16.67
N GLN A 67 -1.11 -2.53 16.70
CA GLN A 67 -0.13 -3.35 17.40
C GLN A 67 -0.17 -3.19 18.93
N GLY A 68 -0.80 -2.13 19.44
CA GLY A 68 -0.95 -1.88 20.88
C GLY A 68 -1.91 -2.85 21.57
N ILE A 69 -2.88 -3.40 20.83
CA ILE A 69 -3.79 -4.45 21.34
C ILE A 69 -3.15 -5.83 21.18
N GLN A 70 -2.70 -6.14 19.97
CA GLN A 70 -2.07 -7.42 19.66
C GLN A 70 -1.05 -7.24 18.54
N ALA A 71 0.22 -7.53 18.85
CA ALA A 71 1.24 -7.55 17.84
C ALA A 71 1.01 -8.68 16.83
N THR A 72 1.24 -8.37 15.56
CA THR A 72 1.30 -9.38 14.49
C THR A 72 2.45 -10.37 14.74
N SER A 73 2.17 -11.66 14.63
CA SER A 73 3.17 -12.72 14.61
C SER A 73 3.67 -13.01 13.18
N GLY A 74 4.78 -13.72 13.03
CA GLY A 74 5.28 -14.18 11.72
C GLY A 74 4.20 -14.91 10.91
N CYS A 75 3.49 -15.87 11.53
CA CYS A 75 2.40 -16.59 10.87
C CYS A 75 1.23 -15.68 10.43
N SER A 76 0.90 -14.66 11.24
CA SER A 76 -0.15 -13.71 10.84
C SER A 76 0.28 -12.85 9.65
N ILE A 77 1.57 -12.47 9.58
CA ILE A 77 2.13 -11.74 8.44
C ILE A 77 2.14 -12.65 7.20
N ASP A 78 2.57 -13.91 7.33
CA ASP A 78 2.56 -14.89 6.24
C ASP A 78 1.16 -15.09 5.67
N ALA A 79 0.12 -15.11 6.53
CA ALA A 79 -1.27 -15.17 6.10
C ALA A 79 -1.67 -13.94 5.26
N SER A 80 -1.27 -12.74 5.68
CA SER A 80 -1.52 -11.52 4.90
C SER A 80 -0.81 -11.51 3.56
N VAL A 81 0.45 -11.94 3.52
CA VAL A 81 1.22 -12.06 2.27
C VAL A 81 0.58 -13.09 1.34
N SER A 82 0.16 -14.25 1.87
CA SER A 82 -0.52 -15.29 1.08
C SER A 82 -1.85 -14.79 0.52
N PHE A 83 -2.61 -14.02 1.31
CA PHE A 83 -3.82 -13.35 0.84
C PHE A 83 -3.54 -12.39 -0.32
N ILE A 84 -2.54 -11.51 -0.20
CA ILE A 84 -2.16 -10.58 -1.28
C ILE A 84 -1.72 -11.34 -2.54
N GLN A 85 -0.93 -12.40 -2.41
CA GLN A 85 -0.54 -13.27 -3.54
C GLN A 85 -1.74 -13.94 -4.22
N SER A 86 -2.81 -14.21 -3.48
CA SER A 86 -4.04 -14.74 -4.08
C SER A 86 -4.72 -13.71 -4.98
N LEU A 87 -4.68 -12.43 -4.60
CA LEU A 87 -5.19 -11.31 -5.40
C LEU A 87 -4.30 -11.08 -6.65
N GLU A 88 -2.98 -11.15 -6.50
CA GLU A 88 -2.03 -11.10 -7.64
C GLU A 88 -2.40 -12.13 -8.70
N LYS A 89 -2.60 -13.38 -8.29
CA LYS A 89 -2.97 -14.49 -9.20
C LYS A 89 -4.35 -14.28 -9.82
N LYS A 90 -5.34 -13.89 -9.02
CA LYS A 90 -6.72 -13.72 -9.47
C LYS A 90 -6.84 -12.65 -10.55
N TYR A 91 -6.19 -11.50 -10.34
CA TYR A 91 -6.29 -10.34 -11.23
C TYR A 91 -5.12 -10.22 -12.21
N ASN A 92 -4.14 -11.13 -12.14
CA ASN A 92 -2.93 -11.12 -12.95
C ASN A 92 -2.21 -9.76 -12.86
N VAL A 93 -1.83 -9.38 -11.64
CA VAL A 93 -1.13 -8.14 -11.28
C VAL A 93 0.05 -8.44 -10.35
N ASP A 94 0.97 -7.49 -10.23
CA ASP A 94 1.99 -7.48 -9.18
C ASP A 94 1.56 -6.52 -8.06
N LEU A 95 1.61 -6.96 -6.81
CA LEU A 95 1.27 -6.21 -5.59
C LEU A 95 2.39 -6.22 -4.56
N LEU A 96 3.31 -7.18 -4.64
CA LEU A 96 4.40 -7.36 -3.67
C LEU A 96 5.64 -6.54 -4.02
N ASP A 97 5.83 -6.12 -5.27
CA ASP A 97 6.93 -5.23 -5.64
C ASP A 97 6.68 -3.78 -5.21
N ARG A 98 7.12 -3.47 -3.98
CA ARG A 98 7.05 -2.12 -3.39
C ARG A 98 8.05 -1.13 -3.98
N MET A 99 8.96 -1.55 -4.86
CA MET A 99 10.02 -0.70 -5.40
C MET A 99 9.59 0.09 -6.64
N ASN A 100 8.51 -0.33 -7.31
CA ASN A 100 7.99 0.37 -8.48
C ASN A 100 7.29 1.67 -8.10
N VAL A 101 7.41 2.68 -8.96
CA VAL A 101 7.10 4.06 -8.61
C VAL A 101 5.76 4.45 -9.20
N THR A 102 4.81 4.79 -8.33
CA THR A 102 3.65 5.57 -8.71
C THR A 102 3.89 7.03 -8.36
N PHE A 103 3.45 7.95 -9.21
CA PHE A 103 3.66 9.39 -9.05
C PHE A 103 2.56 10.19 -9.77
N ARG A 104 2.42 11.47 -9.39
CA ARG A 104 1.50 12.39 -10.07
C ARG A 104 2.16 13.05 -11.28
N LEU A 105 1.41 13.11 -12.37
CA LEU A 105 1.72 13.88 -13.57
C LEU A 105 0.55 14.83 -13.82
N GLY A 106 0.63 16.03 -13.24
CA GLY A 106 -0.53 16.91 -13.10
C GLY A 106 -1.62 16.23 -12.27
N GLU A 107 -2.84 16.17 -12.81
CA GLU A 107 -3.99 15.54 -12.17
C GLU A 107 -3.99 14.00 -12.25
N PHE A 108 -3.11 13.42 -13.09
CA PHE A 108 -3.10 11.99 -13.35
C PHE A 108 -2.11 11.25 -12.45
N ILE A 109 -2.46 10.01 -12.11
CA ILE A 109 -1.58 9.08 -11.40
C ILE A 109 -0.97 8.11 -12.43
N ALA A 110 0.36 8.13 -12.53
CA ALA A 110 1.15 7.30 -13.43
C ALA A 110 1.96 6.27 -12.64
N TYR A 111 2.22 5.13 -13.27
CA TYR A 111 3.04 4.05 -12.73
C TYR A 111 4.21 3.77 -13.68
N LYS A 112 5.40 3.53 -13.11
CA LYS A 112 6.56 3.03 -13.85
C LYS A 112 7.36 2.04 -13.01
N PRO A 113 7.93 0.99 -13.66
CA PRO A 113 9.01 0.24 -13.04
C PRO A 113 10.13 1.17 -12.60
N LEU A 114 10.80 0.85 -11.49
CA LEU A 114 11.85 1.72 -10.92
C LEU A 114 12.93 2.09 -11.94
N ILE A 115 13.30 1.14 -12.82
CA ILE A 115 14.30 1.35 -13.87
C ILE A 115 13.87 2.43 -14.87
N ASP A 116 12.59 2.51 -15.20
CA ASP A 116 12.07 3.49 -16.14
C ASP A 116 11.85 4.84 -15.47
N PHE A 117 11.43 4.86 -14.20
CA PHE A 117 11.37 6.10 -13.43
C PHE A 117 12.76 6.76 -13.35
N LYS A 118 13.83 6.00 -13.12
CA LYS A 118 15.21 6.52 -13.15
C LYS A 118 15.61 7.10 -14.51
N LYS A 119 15.13 6.53 -15.62
CA LYS A 119 15.37 7.11 -16.96
C LYS A 119 14.65 8.45 -17.08
N MET A 120 13.39 8.52 -16.64
CA MET A 120 12.62 9.77 -16.63
C MET A 120 13.30 10.89 -15.83
N VAL A 121 13.93 10.56 -14.69
CA VAL A 121 14.72 11.53 -13.92
C VAL A 121 15.90 12.07 -14.75
N LYS A 122 16.68 11.18 -15.38
CA LYS A 122 17.82 11.56 -16.24
C LYS A 122 17.40 12.41 -17.44
N GLU A 123 16.22 12.12 -18.00
CA GLU A 123 15.61 12.85 -19.11
C GLU A 123 14.92 14.14 -18.66
N LYS A 124 14.92 14.45 -17.36
CA LYS A 124 14.23 15.61 -16.75
C LYS A 124 12.71 15.64 -17.00
N ALA A 125 12.12 14.47 -17.25
CA ALA A 125 10.67 14.30 -17.39
C ALA A 125 9.94 14.33 -16.03
N VAL A 126 10.66 14.09 -14.94
CA VAL A 126 10.21 14.28 -13.55
C VAL A 126 11.26 15.11 -12.81
N SER A 127 10.86 15.76 -11.72
CA SER A 127 11.71 16.61 -10.89
C SER A 127 11.65 16.20 -9.42
N GLU A 128 12.55 16.76 -8.61
CA GLU A 128 12.56 16.58 -7.16
C GLU A 128 11.24 16.99 -6.47
N ASN A 129 10.44 17.84 -7.13
CA ASN A 129 9.14 18.31 -6.67
C ASN A 129 7.97 17.48 -7.22
N THR A 130 8.22 16.47 -8.06
CA THR A 130 7.18 15.53 -8.50
C THR A 130 6.64 14.77 -7.30
N ILE A 131 5.32 14.80 -7.11
CA ILE A 131 4.66 14.07 -6.02
C ILE A 131 4.71 12.57 -6.32
N VAL A 132 5.23 11.79 -5.37
CA VAL A 132 5.39 10.33 -5.45
C VAL A 132 4.63 9.65 -4.32
N PHE A 133 4.34 8.37 -4.50
CA PHE A 133 3.72 7.53 -3.47
C PHE A 133 4.78 6.74 -2.71
N ASN A 134 5.04 7.09 -1.46
CA ASN A 134 5.99 6.41 -0.59
C ASN A 134 5.37 5.16 0.05
N ASN A 135 5.39 4.05 -0.69
CA ASN A 135 4.82 2.79 -0.21
C ASN A 135 5.65 2.13 0.91
N LEU A 136 6.74 2.75 1.39
CA LEU A 136 7.64 2.22 2.43
C LEU A 136 7.35 2.76 3.84
N VAL A 137 6.30 3.57 4.01
CA VAL A 137 5.78 3.97 5.33
C VAL A 137 5.41 2.75 6.18
N ASN A 138 5.57 2.87 7.49
CA ASN A 138 5.45 1.77 8.45
C ASN A 138 4.28 1.92 9.41
N THR A 139 3.80 3.14 9.63
CA THR A 139 2.68 3.43 10.53
C THR A 139 1.57 4.24 9.85
N VAL A 140 0.38 4.25 10.45
CA VAL A 140 -0.75 5.06 9.99
C VAL A 140 -0.39 6.56 9.99
N GLY A 141 0.31 7.04 11.01
CA GLY A 141 0.79 8.43 11.08
C GLY A 141 1.78 8.74 9.96
N GLU A 142 2.78 7.87 9.73
CA GLU A 142 3.70 8.04 8.60
C GLU A 142 2.96 8.03 7.25
N TRP A 143 1.92 7.20 7.11
CA TRP A 143 1.13 7.17 5.89
C TRP A 143 0.30 8.44 5.69
N GLN A 144 -0.27 9.01 6.74
CA GLN A 144 -1.01 10.27 6.65
C GLN A 144 -0.12 11.44 6.23
N ASP A 145 1.09 11.51 6.77
CA ASP A 145 1.99 12.65 6.56
C ASP A 145 2.93 12.48 5.36
N PHE A 146 3.36 11.24 5.07
CA PHE A 146 4.47 10.97 4.16
C PHE A 146 4.15 10.02 3.02
N TRP A 147 2.90 9.58 2.84
CA TRP A 147 2.56 8.69 1.73
C TRP A 147 2.56 9.40 0.38
N GLU A 148 2.07 10.64 0.30
CA GLU A 148 1.92 11.38 -0.95
C GLU A 148 2.71 12.69 -0.88
N VAL A 149 4.00 12.64 -1.19
CA VAL A 149 4.96 13.72 -0.93
C VAL A 149 5.85 14.03 -2.13
N PRO A 150 6.48 15.21 -2.20
CA PRO A 150 7.54 15.48 -3.17
C PRO A 150 8.64 14.41 -3.15
N ALA A 151 9.18 14.06 -4.31
CA ALA A 151 10.21 13.02 -4.43
C ALA A 151 11.42 13.28 -3.50
N LYS A 152 11.82 14.55 -3.34
CA LYS A 152 12.91 14.99 -2.45
C LYS A 152 12.67 14.70 -0.96
N GLU A 153 11.42 14.55 -0.55
CA GLU A 153 11.01 14.27 0.84
C GLU A 153 10.79 12.77 1.09
N SER A 154 11.05 11.93 0.10
CA SER A 154 10.94 10.47 0.19
C SER A 154 12.27 9.79 -0.13
N TRP A 155 12.28 8.46 -0.04
CA TRP A 155 13.43 7.65 -0.44
C TRP A 155 13.81 7.81 -1.92
N HIS A 156 12.91 8.32 -2.78
CA HIS A 156 13.16 8.60 -4.20
C HIS A 156 14.17 9.73 -4.42
N SER A 157 14.40 10.59 -3.41
CA SER A 157 15.42 11.66 -3.42
C SER A 157 16.80 11.18 -3.88
N ARG A 158 17.15 9.92 -3.58
CA ARG A 158 18.42 9.29 -3.99
C ARG A 158 18.65 9.18 -5.50
N PHE A 159 17.66 9.48 -6.34
CA PHE A 159 17.73 9.39 -7.80
C PHE A 159 17.90 10.71 -8.51
N PHE A 160 17.65 11.83 -7.82
CA PHE A 160 17.78 13.20 -8.33
C PHE A 160 19.16 13.75 -7.99
#